data_AF-A0A954XCK1-F1
#
_entry.id   AF-A0A954XCK1-F1
#
_cell.length_a   1.000
_cell.length_b   1.000
_cell.length_c   1.000
_cell.angle_alpha   90.00
_cell.angle_beta   90.00
_cell.angle_gamma   90.00
#
_symmetry.space_group_name_H-M   'P 1'
#
loop_
_entity.id
_entity.type
_entity.pdbx_description
1 polymer ?
#
loop_
_entity_poly.entity_id
_entity_poly.type
_entity_poly.pdbx_seq_one_letter_code
_entity_poly.pdbx_strand_id
1 'polypeptide(L)'
;IGTPPNAFFAGFLAEHQMTISFGRWMLLAMPLVIVMLFATWLLLTRWVFPIRADELPGGRATIVAELAKLGRVSRGERIVLTVFVTTAIAWIVREPLTHWTWLVERFPTITSVDDSLIAMLAALVLFMIPVDARAGVFALDWPTANRLPWGILLLFGGGLSLAKAIESSRLAEWMGNQVAGLGSMPGWVVVLAVTLLIIFLTEITSNLATVTAFLPILFSVAEAAGIDPMLLLLPATLAASFAFMLPVATPPNAIVFGSGQVSIGHMVRAGLWLNLTGAILIPILVYTLGAWLLK
;
A
#
# COMPACT_ATOMS: atom_id res chain seq x y z
N ILE A 1 2.28 -3.60 -4.38
CA ILE A 1 0.97 -4.30 -4.53
C ILE A 1 0.02 -3.79 -3.46
N GLY A 2 -1.29 -3.78 -3.73
CA GLY A 2 -2.32 -3.29 -2.81
C GLY A 2 -2.80 -1.90 -3.18
N THR A 3 -1.94 -0.89 -3.01
CA THR A 3 -2.25 0.51 -3.33
C THR A 3 -1.10 1.17 -4.12
N PRO A 4 -1.38 2.09 -5.07
CA PRO A 4 -0.34 2.74 -5.87
C PRO A 4 0.78 3.47 -5.09
N PRO A 5 0.51 4.18 -3.97
CA PRO A 5 1.53 4.73 -3.07
C PRO A 5 2.67 3.76 -2.75
N ASN A 6 2.36 2.52 -2.39
CA ASN A 6 3.38 1.53 -2.01
C ASN A 6 4.28 1.15 -3.18
N ALA A 7 3.72 1.06 -4.39
CA ALA A 7 4.48 0.74 -5.58
C ALA A 7 5.39 1.91 -6.00
N PHE A 8 4.88 3.15 -5.92
CA PHE A 8 5.71 4.33 -6.13
C PHE A 8 6.84 4.42 -5.11
N PHE A 9 6.55 4.23 -3.83
CA PHE A 9 7.57 4.20 -2.77
C PHE A 9 8.67 3.15 -3.06
N ALA A 10 8.30 1.92 -3.41
CA ALA A 10 9.28 0.88 -3.74
C ALA A 10 10.13 1.25 -4.97
N GLY A 11 9.53 1.83 -6.01
CA GLY A 11 10.26 2.33 -7.18
C GLY A 11 11.18 3.50 -6.86
N PHE A 12 10.72 4.44 -6.05
CA PHE A 12 11.48 5.59 -5.58
C PHE A 12 12.70 5.15 -4.76
N LEU A 13 12.54 4.20 -3.83
CA LEU A 13 13.66 3.63 -3.10
C LEU A 13 14.71 3.04 -4.04
N ALA A 14 14.26 2.27 -5.04
CA ALA A 14 15.16 1.61 -5.98
C ALA A 14 16.00 2.61 -6.80
N GLU A 15 15.45 3.78 -7.16
CA GLU A 15 16.21 4.85 -7.81
C GLU A 15 17.33 5.41 -6.93
N HIS A 16 17.14 5.38 -5.61
CA HIS A 16 18.12 5.80 -4.61
C HIS A 16 18.95 4.63 -4.03
N GLN A 17 19.03 3.50 -4.75
CA GLN A 17 19.78 2.29 -4.33
C GLN A 17 19.33 1.69 -3.00
N MET A 18 18.16 2.09 -2.50
CA MET A 18 17.51 1.49 -1.36
C MET A 18 16.52 0.43 -1.86
N THR A 19 16.37 -0.68 -1.15
CA THR A 19 15.37 -1.68 -1.52
C THR A 19 14.62 -2.17 -0.29
N ILE A 20 13.32 -2.41 -0.50
CA ILE A 20 12.49 -3.10 0.47
C ILE A 20 11.82 -4.26 -0.27
N SER A 21 12.08 -5.49 0.19
CA SER A 21 11.42 -6.66 -0.37
C SER A 21 9.93 -6.63 -0.09
N PHE A 22 9.14 -7.28 -0.94
CA PHE A 22 7.71 -7.48 -0.66
C PHE A 22 7.49 -8.11 0.73
N GLY A 23 8.29 -9.12 1.09
CA GLY A 23 8.23 -9.79 2.39
C GLY A 23 8.42 -8.83 3.58
N ARG A 24 9.46 -7.99 3.54
CA ARG A 24 9.71 -6.98 4.58
C ARG A 24 8.61 -5.93 4.66
N TRP A 25 8.14 -5.44 3.51
CA TRP A 25 7.02 -4.49 3.46
C TRP A 25 5.76 -5.10 4.10
N MET A 26 5.47 -6.36 3.79
CA MET A 26 4.33 -7.06 4.36
C MET A 26 4.49 -7.26 5.88
N LEU A 27 5.66 -7.70 6.35
CA LEU A 27 5.92 -7.85 7.79
C LEU A 27 5.74 -6.52 8.54
N LEU A 28 6.13 -5.40 7.91
CA LEU A 28 5.96 -4.08 8.47
C LEU A 28 4.49 -3.62 8.47
N ALA A 29 3.79 -3.74 7.35
CA ALA A 29 2.44 -3.18 7.19
C ALA A 29 1.34 -4.07 7.79
N MET A 30 1.51 -5.39 7.83
CA MET A 30 0.45 -6.32 8.26
C MET A 30 0.00 -6.09 9.72
N PRO A 31 0.90 -5.88 10.70
CA PRO A 31 0.49 -5.56 12.07
C PRO A 31 -0.36 -4.29 12.14
N LEU A 32 0.04 -3.24 11.40
CA LEU A 32 -0.73 -2.00 11.32
C LEU A 32 -2.11 -2.24 10.73
N VAL A 33 -2.22 -3.04 9.65
CA VAL A 33 -3.50 -3.39 9.03
C VAL A 33 -4.41 -4.13 10.01
N ILE A 34 -3.90 -5.14 10.73
CA ILE A 34 -4.69 -5.91 11.70
C ILE A 34 -5.22 -5.00 12.81
N VAL A 35 -4.34 -4.16 13.38
CA VAL A 35 -4.73 -3.22 14.44
C VAL A 35 -5.73 -2.19 13.92
N MET A 36 -5.51 -1.63 12.73
CA MET A 36 -6.41 -0.66 12.12
C MET A 36 -7.76 -1.26 11.75
N LEU A 37 -7.83 -2.50 11.25
CA LEU A 37 -9.08 -3.18 10.96
C LEU A 37 -9.89 -3.39 12.25
N PHE A 38 -9.23 -3.87 13.30
CA PHE A 38 -9.87 -4.05 14.61
C PHE A 38 -10.33 -2.72 15.22
N ALA A 39 -9.47 -1.68 15.17
CA ALA A 39 -9.79 -0.34 15.64
C ALA A 39 -10.95 0.26 14.84
N THR A 40 -10.98 0.10 13.52
CA THR A 40 -12.06 0.56 12.64
C THR A 40 -13.37 -0.11 12.99
N TRP A 41 -13.37 -1.43 13.14
CA TRP A 41 -14.56 -2.17 13.57
C TRP A 41 -15.08 -1.68 14.92
N LEU A 42 -14.22 -1.55 15.93
CA LEU A 42 -14.61 -1.10 17.27
C LEU A 42 -15.15 0.34 17.24
N LEU A 43 -14.42 1.24 16.58
CA LEU A 43 -14.75 2.67 16.49
C LEU A 43 -16.08 2.87 15.77
N LEU A 44 -16.30 2.20 14.64
CA LEU A 44 -17.56 2.32 13.89
C LEU A 44 -18.73 1.68 14.65
N THR A 45 -18.58 0.45 15.14
CA THR A 45 -19.72 -0.33 15.67
C THR A 45 -20.05 -0.06 17.13
N ARG A 46 -19.10 0.43 17.94
CA ARG A 46 -19.29 0.66 19.38
C ARG A 46 -19.24 2.12 19.79
N TRP A 47 -18.52 2.98 19.06
CA TRP A 47 -18.30 4.35 19.50
C TRP A 47 -19.02 5.40 18.66
N VAL A 48 -18.73 5.47 17.36
CA VAL A 48 -19.27 6.53 16.48
C VAL A 48 -20.70 6.21 16.06
N PHE A 49 -20.97 4.96 15.65
CA PHE A 49 -22.29 4.49 15.23
C PHE A 49 -22.67 3.22 16.00
N PRO A 50 -22.95 3.33 17.31
CA PRO A 50 -23.20 2.17 18.16
C PRO A 50 -24.38 1.34 17.63
N ILE A 51 -24.09 0.11 17.22
CA ILE A 51 -25.09 -0.85 16.75
C ILE A 51 -25.84 -1.40 17.97
N ARG A 52 -27.15 -1.17 18.03
CA ARG A 52 -28.02 -1.58 19.14
C ARG A 52 -28.87 -2.81 18.83
N ALA A 53 -28.72 -3.41 17.66
CA ALA A 53 -29.45 -4.60 17.25
C ALA A 53 -28.54 -5.82 17.40
N ASP A 54 -28.99 -6.80 18.18
CA ASP A 54 -28.26 -8.06 18.41
C ASP A 54 -28.43 -9.04 17.24
N GLU A 55 -29.58 -8.99 16.55
CA GLU A 55 -29.87 -9.85 15.41
C GLU A 55 -30.46 -9.07 14.23
N LEU A 56 -29.97 -9.39 13.03
CA LEU A 56 -30.55 -8.96 11.75
C LEU A 56 -31.52 -10.04 11.26
N PRO A 57 -32.85 -9.80 11.30
CA PRO A 57 -33.84 -10.79 10.90
C PRO A 57 -33.59 -11.27 9.46
N GLY A 58 -33.47 -12.58 9.26
CA GLY A 58 -33.23 -13.17 7.94
C GLY A 58 -31.79 -13.06 7.41
N GLY A 59 -30.86 -12.40 8.11
CA GLY A 59 -29.49 -12.22 7.63
C GLY A 59 -28.76 -13.53 7.32
N ARG A 60 -28.90 -14.54 8.20
CA ARG A 60 -28.33 -15.87 7.96
C ARG A 60 -28.92 -16.55 6.72
N ALA A 61 -30.23 -16.44 6.52
CA ALA A 61 -30.90 -17.04 5.37
C ALA A 61 -30.41 -16.40 4.07
N THR A 62 -30.25 -15.07 4.04
CA THR A 62 -29.68 -14.34 2.90
C THR A 62 -28.25 -14.78 2.60
N ILE A 63 -27.38 -14.89 3.62
CA ILE A 63 -26.00 -15.37 3.44
C ILE A 63 -25.97 -16.78 2.85
N VAL A 64 -26.78 -17.70 3.39
CA VAL A 64 -26.87 -19.07 2.87
C VAL A 64 -27.39 -19.09 1.43
N ALA A 65 -28.37 -18.25 1.10
CA ALA A 65 -28.91 -18.13 -0.25
C ALA A 65 -27.86 -17.59 -1.24
N GLU A 66 -27.11 -16.55 -0.88
CA GLU A 66 -26.03 -16.02 -1.73
C GLU A 66 -24.87 -17.01 -1.90
N LEU A 67 -24.48 -17.71 -0.83
CA LEU A 67 -23.48 -18.79 -0.89
C LEU A 67 -23.93 -19.93 -1.82
N ALA A 68 -25.22 -20.29 -1.79
CA ALA A 68 -25.76 -21.30 -2.68
C ALA A 68 -25.72 -20.87 -4.16
N LYS A 69 -25.85 -19.56 -4.46
CA LYS A 69 -25.78 -19.02 -5.83
C LYS A 69 -24.37 -19.07 -6.43
N LEU A 70 -23.31 -19.02 -5.61
CA LEU A 70 -21.92 -19.07 -6.08
C LEU A 70 -21.58 -20.42 -6.74
N GLY A 71 -22.27 -21.50 -6.34
CA GLY A 71 -22.04 -22.83 -6.90
C GLY A 71 -20.69 -23.43 -6.52
N ARG A 72 -20.17 -24.33 -7.37
CA ARG A 72 -18.89 -25.02 -7.14
C ARG A 72 -17.76 -24.19 -7.73
N VAL A 73 -16.62 -24.15 -7.02
CA VAL A 73 -15.42 -23.44 -7.48
C VAL A 73 -15.03 -23.88 -8.89
N SER A 74 -15.01 -22.91 -9.81
CA SER A 74 -14.74 -23.18 -11.21
C SER A 74 -13.28 -23.60 -11.44
N ARG A 75 -13.00 -24.16 -12.62
CA ARG A 75 -11.61 -24.50 -12.99
C ARG A 75 -10.75 -23.23 -13.09
N GLY A 76 -11.31 -22.16 -13.64
CA GLY A 76 -10.63 -20.85 -13.72
C GLY A 76 -10.29 -20.30 -12.35
N GLU A 77 -11.24 -20.29 -11.42
CA GLU A 77 -11.01 -19.87 -10.03
C GLU A 77 -9.90 -20.69 -9.35
N ARG A 78 -9.88 -22.02 -9.53
CA ARG A 78 -8.81 -22.86 -8.96
C ARG A 78 -7.44 -22.55 -9.56
N ILE A 79 -7.35 -22.31 -10.87
CA ILE A 79 -6.09 -21.95 -11.53
C ILE A 79 -5.59 -20.61 -11.00
N VAL A 80 -6.46 -19.59 -11.01
CA VAL A 80 -6.12 -18.24 -10.53
C VAL A 80 -5.71 -18.28 -9.06
N LEU A 81 -6.45 -18.99 -8.21
CA LEU A 81 -6.12 -19.15 -6.79
C LEU A 81 -4.76 -19.82 -6.61
N THR A 82 -4.46 -20.87 -7.39
CA THR A 82 -3.19 -21.58 -7.30
C THR A 82 -2.04 -20.65 -7.67
N VAL A 83 -2.12 -19.96 -8.81
CA VAL A 83 -1.09 -19.01 -9.25
C VAL A 83 -0.94 -17.86 -8.25
N PHE A 84 -2.04 -17.34 -7.72
CA PHE A 84 -2.01 -16.28 -6.72
C PHE A 84 -1.28 -16.73 -5.45
N VAL A 85 -1.63 -17.89 -4.89
CA VAL A 85 -1.02 -18.41 -3.66
C VAL A 85 0.46 -18.75 -3.87
N THR A 86 0.83 -19.37 -4.99
CA THR A 86 2.24 -19.67 -5.27
C THR A 86 3.07 -18.40 -5.45
N THR A 87 2.51 -17.37 -6.10
CA THR A 87 3.16 -16.06 -6.27
C THR A 87 3.34 -15.36 -4.92
N ALA A 88 2.31 -15.37 -4.07
CA ALA A 88 2.39 -14.78 -2.73
C ALA A 88 3.45 -15.48 -1.87
N ILE A 89 3.48 -16.81 -1.88
CA ILE A 89 4.52 -17.59 -1.19
C ILE A 89 5.89 -17.20 -1.75
N ALA A 90 6.07 -17.20 -3.07
CA ALA A 90 7.33 -16.85 -3.72
C ALA A 90 7.85 -15.48 -3.29
N TRP A 91 7.02 -14.44 -3.23
CA TRP A 91 7.44 -13.13 -2.73
C TRP A 91 7.85 -13.13 -1.25
N ILE A 92 7.15 -13.89 -0.40
CA ILE A 92 7.47 -13.97 1.03
C ILE A 92 8.79 -14.69 1.26
N VAL A 93 9.02 -15.81 0.56
CA VAL A 93 10.22 -16.63 0.75
C VAL A 93 11.41 -16.16 -0.08
N ARG A 94 11.21 -15.25 -1.05
CA ARG A 94 12.27 -14.76 -1.95
C ARG A 94 13.52 -14.38 -1.19
N GLU A 95 13.40 -13.45 -0.25
CA GLU A 95 14.56 -12.91 0.47
C GLU A 95 15.28 -13.97 1.32
N PRO A 96 14.60 -14.78 2.17
CA PRO A 96 15.26 -15.91 2.82
C PRO A 96 15.99 -16.87 1.86
N LEU A 97 15.42 -17.14 0.67
CA LEU A 97 16.03 -18.02 -0.32
C LEU A 97 17.24 -17.40 -1.00
N THR A 98 17.20 -16.11 -1.36
CA THR A 98 18.32 -15.43 -2.03
C THR A 98 19.51 -15.19 -1.12
N HIS A 99 19.33 -15.26 0.20
CA HIS A 99 20.40 -15.18 1.19
C HIS A 99 20.82 -16.54 1.77
N TRP A 100 20.19 -17.64 1.35
CA TRP A 100 20.54 -18.97 1.83
C TRP A 100 21.84 -19.46 1.17
N THR A 101 22.93 -19.47 1.95
CA THR A 101 24.30 -19.78 1.48
C THR A 101 24.39 -21.04 0.63
N TRP A 102 23.84 -22.17 1.10
CA TRP A 102 23.85 -23.43 0.36
C TRP A 102 23.18 -23.31 -1.02
N LEU A 103 22.07 -22.58 -1.10
CA LEU A 103 21.29 -22.43 -2.32
C LEU A 103 21.98 -21.49 -3.30
N VAL A 104 22.56 -20.39 -2.81
CA VAL A 104 23.32 -19.43 -3.60
C VAL A 104 24.60 -20.05 -4.17
N GLU A 105 25.31 -20.86 -3.39
CA GLU A 105 26.50 -21.58 -3.86
C GLU A 105 26.16 -22.57 -4.97
N ARG A 106 25.02 -23.26 -4.88
CA ARG A 106 24.58 -24.23 -5.89
C ARG A 106 23.96 -23.58 -7.12
N PHE A 107 23.21 -22.50 -6.95
CA PHE A 107 22.49 -21.79 -7.99
C PHE A 107 22.75 -20.28 -7.88
N PRO A 108 23.90 -19.78 -8.37
CA PRO A 108 24.27 -18.37 -8.22
C PRO A 108 23.24 -17.39 -8.80
N THR A 109 22.52 -17.81 -9.84
CA THR A 109 21.45 -17.04 -10.51
C THR A 109 20.26 -16.74 -9.62
N ILE A 110 20.09 -17.44 -8.48
CA ILE A 110 18.97 -17.18 -7.58
C ILE A 110 19.03 -15.78 -6.97
N THR A 111 20.24 -15.21 -6.82
CA THR A 111 20.44 -13.85 -6.30
C THR A 111 19.90 -12.77 -7.25
N SER A 112 19.70 -13.10 -8.52
CA SER A 112 19.12 -12.20 -9.52
C SER A 112 17.60 -12.22 -9.55
N VAL A 113 16.95 -13.04 -8.71
CA VAL A 113 15.48 -13.11 -8.63
C VAL A 113 14.97 -11.93 -7.82
N ASP A 114 14.27 -11.01 -8.48
CA ASP A 114 13.58 -9.89 -7.86
C ASP A 114 12.05 -10.06 -7.84
N ASP A 115 11.34 -9.12 -7.20
CA ASP A 115 9.88 -9.17 -7.07
C ASP A 115 9.17 -8.98 -8.42
N SER A 116 9.81 -8.26 -9.35
CA SER A 116 9.29 -8.00 -10.70
C SER A 116 9.33 -9.25 -11.55
N LEU A 117 10.40 -10.04 -11.47
CA LEU A 117 10.53 -11.32 -12.15
C LEU A 117 9.43 -12.29 -11.72
N ILE A 118 9.18 -12.40 -10.41
CA ILE A 118 8.11 -13.24 -9.88
C ILE A 118 6.74 -12.79 -10.41
N ALA A 119 6.47 -11.49 -10.44
CA ALA A 119 5.23 -10.93 -10.99
C ALA A 119 5.05 -11.23 -12.49
N MET A 120 6.11 -11.04 -13.27
CA MET A 120 6.12 -11.27 -14.72
C MET A 120 5.91 -12.76 -15.06
N LEU A 121 6.54 -13.67 -14.31
CA LEU A 121 6.34 -15.11 -14.46
C LEU A 121 4.91 -15.51 -14.09
N ALA A 122 4.35 -14.98 -12.99
CA ALA A 122 2.97 -15.25 -12.60
C ALA A 122 1.97 -14.80 -13.68
N ALA A 123 2.16 -13.60 -14.25
CA ALA A 123 1.35 -13.11 -15.35
C ALA A 123 1.45 -14.01 -16.59
N LEU A 124 2.68 -14.38 -16.99
CA LEU A 124 2.91 -15.27 -18.12
C LEU A 124 2.22 -16.64 -17.94
N VAL A 125 2.32 -17.22 -16.74
CA VAL A 125 1.66 -18.48 -16.40
C VAL A 125 0.13 -18.38 -16.55
N LEU A 126 -0.49 -17.27 -16.16
CA LEU A 126 -1.94 -17.07 -16.35
C LEU A 126 -2.35 -17.00 -17.82
N PHE A 127 -1.50 -16.44 -18.69
CA PHE A 127 -1.74 -16.46 -20.15
C PHE A 127 -1.53 -17.85 -20.77
N MET A 128 -0.73 -18.71 -20.15
CA MET A 128 -0.40 -20.02 -20.69
C MET A 128 -1.36 -21.15 -20.25
N ILE A 129 -1.99 -21.05 -19.09
CA ILE A 129 -2.85 -22.13 -18.57
C ILE A 129 -4.27 -22.03 -19.17
N PRO A 130 -4.73 -23.05 -19.94
CA PRO A 130 -6.08 -23.06 -20.47
C PRO A 130 -7.11 -23.44 -19.37
N VAL A 131 -8.17 -22.65 -19.26
CA VAL A 131 -9.37 -22.99 -18.48
C VAL A 131 -10.23 -23.98 -19.27
N ASP A 132 -10.46 -23.70 -20.54
CA ASP A 132 -11.09 -24.62 -21.50
C ASP A 132 -10.24 -24.68 -22.78
N ALA A 133 -9.46 -25.74 -22.91
CA ALA A 133 -8.56 -25.94 -24.03
C ALA A 133 -9.31 -26.15 -25.36
N ARG A 134 -10.55 -26.66 -25.34
CA ARG A 134 -11.34 -26.89 -26.56
C ARG A 134 -11.93 -25.59 -27.08
N ALA A 135 -12.33 -24.70 -26.17
CA ALA A 135 -12.85 -23.38 -26.50
C ALA A 135 -11.75 -22.32 -26.67
N GLY A 136 -10.47 -22.66 -26.44
CA GLY A 136 -9.36 -21.72 -26.50
C GLY A 136 -9.40 -20.66 -25.39
N VAL A 137 -10.06 -20.95 -24.27
CA VAL A 137 -10.19 -20.02 -23.13
C VAL A 137 -9.06 -20.24 -22.15
N PHE A 138 -8.27 -19.19 -21.91
CA PHE A 138 -7.16 -19.18 -20.97
C PHE A 138 -7.53 -18.50 -19.66
N ALA A 139 -6.70 -18.68 -18.63
CA ALA A 139 -6.97 -18.10 -17.31
C ALA A 139 -6.91 -16.56 -17.33
N LEU A 140 -6.13 -15.98 -18.24
CA LEU A 140 -6.12 -14.55 -18.54
C LEU A 140 -6.08 -14.33 -20.05
N ASP A 141 -6.79 -13.31 -20.53
CA ASP A 141 -6.78 -12.87 -21.92
C ASP A 141 -6.32 -11.41 -22.06
N TRP A 142 -5.90 -11.03 -23.27
CA TRP A 142 -5.40 -9.69 -23.57
C TRP A 142 -6.46 -8.59 -23.38
N PRO A 143 -7.73 -8.79 -23.80
CA PRO A 143 -8.78 -7.82 -23.52
C PRO A 143 -8.97 -7.53 -22.03
N THR A 144 -8.82 -8.52 -21.14
CA THR A 144 -8.86 -8.30 -19.70
C THR A 144 -7.63 -7.53 -19.23
N ALA A 145 -6.42 -7.90 -19.70
CA ALA A 145 -5.19 -7.19 -19.34
C ALA A 145 -5.18 -5.71 -19.78
N ASN A 146 -5.82 -5.36 -20.89
CA ASN A 146 -5.95 -3.97 -21.34
C ASN A 146 -6.82 -3.10 -20.42
N ARG A 147 -7.61 -3.69 -19.51
CA ARG A 147 -8.39 -2.95 -18.51
C ARG A 147 -7.56 -2.51 -17.31
N LEU A 148 -6.29 -2.91 -17.24
CA LEU A 148 -5.39 -2.44 -16.20
C LEU A 148 -5.28 -0.90 -16.27
N PRO A 149 -5.19 -0.22 -15.11
CA PRO A 149 -5.11 1.24 -15.06
C PRO A 149 -3.71 1.73 -15.44
N TRP A 150 -3.36 1.65 -16.73
CA TRP A 150 -2.04 2.04 -17.28
C TRP A 150 -1.63 3.48 -16.92
N GLY A 151 -2.60 4.38 -16.72
CA GLY A 151 -2.35 5.74 -16.25
C GLY A 151 -1.62 5.80 -14.90
N ILE A 152 -1.78 4.80 -14.03
CA ILE A 152 -1.06 4.70 -12.76
C ILE A 152 0.44 4.50 -13.01
N LEU A 153 0.81 3.67 -14.00
CA LEU A 153 2.20 3.42 -14.35
C LEU A 153 2.85 4.66 -14.98
N LEU A 154 2.12 5.38 -15.84
CA LEU A 154 2.58 6.67 -16.38
C LEU A 154 2.80 7.70 -15.27
N LEU A 155 1.92 7.75 -14.27
CA LEU A 155 2.06 8.65 -13.13
C LEU A 155 3.27 8.27 -12.24
N PHE A 156 3.58 6.99 -12.09
CA PHE A 156 4.82 6.57 -11.43
C PHE A 156 6.05 7.10 -12.17
N GLY A 157 6.13 6.89 -13.49
CA GLY A 157 7.23 7.42 -14.31
C GLY A 157 7.33 8.95 -14.27
N GLY A 158 6.19 9.65 -14.25
CA GLY A 158 6.11 11.10 -14.07
C GLY A 158 6.63 11.56 -12.71
N GLY A 159 6.26 10.86 -11.62
CA GLY A 159 6.72 11.17 -10.27
C GLY A 159 8.23 10.93 -10.08
N LEU A 160 8.78 9.85 -10.65
CA LEU A 160 10.22 9.59 -10.65
C LEU A 160 10.99 10.62 -11.50
N SER A 161 10.41 11.03 -12.64
CA SER A 161 10.95 12.13 -13.46
C SER A 161 10.97 13.46 -12.68
N LEU A 162 9.89 13.75 -11.94
CA LEU A 162 9.80 14.94 -11.08
C LEU A 162 10.84 14.89 -9.96
N ALA A 163 11.05 13.73 -9.33
CA ALA A 163 12.08 13.55 -8.32
C ALA A 163 13.47 13.93 -8.84
N LYS A 164 13.86 13.40 -10.01
CA LYS A 164 15.12 13.73 -10.67
C LYS A 164 15.23 15.20 -11.07
N ALA A 165 14.11 15.84 -11.44
CA ALA A 165 14.08 17.28 -11.71
C ALA A 165 14.32 18.11 -10.43
N ILE A 166 13.76 17.71 -9.30
CA ILE A 166 13.97 18.37 -7.99
C ILE A 166 15.44 18.25 -7.56
N GLU A 167 16.05 17.08 -7.74
CA GLU A 167 17.47 16.85 -7.45
C GLU A 167 18.38 17.65 -8.38
N SER A 168 18.21 17.52 -9.70
CA SER A 168 19.06 18.21 -10.68
C SER A 168 18.95 19.73 -10.66
N SER A 169 17.79 20.28 -10.28
CA SER A 169 17.58 21.72 -10.12
C SER A 169 18.15 22.31 -8.82
N ARG A 170 18.68 21.48 -7.92
CA ARG A 170 19.09 21.84 -6.55
C ARG A 170 17.98 22.42 -5.68
N LEU A 171 16.72 22.27 -6.10
CA LEU A 171 15.58 22.65 -5.27
C LEU A 171 15.58 21.84 -3.97
N ALA A 172 15.96 20.56 -4.06
CA ALA A 172 16.23 19.67 -2.93
C ALA A 172 17.10 20.32 -1.84
N GLU A 173 18.29 20.81 -2.23
CA GLU A 173 19.27 21.44 -1.35
C GLU A 173 18.72 22.75 -0.76
N TRP A 174 18.04 23.56 -1.57
CA TRP A 174 17.40 24.79 -1.11
C TRP A 174 16.33 24.53 -0.05
N MET A 175 15.44 23.56 -0.29
CA MET A 175 14.38 23.18 0.66
C MET A 175 14.98 22.63 1.97
N GLY A 176 16.00 21.78 1.87
CA GLY A 176 16.74 21.25 3.01
C GLY A 176 17.31 22.35 3.90
N ASN A 177 17.90 23.39 3.31
CA ASN A 177 18.42 24.55 4.04
C ASN A 177 17.33 25.36 4.75
N GLN A 178 16.12 25.46 4.17
CA GLN A 178 14.99 26.14 4.84
C GLN A 178 14.49 25.40 6.07
N VAL A 179 14.70 24.09 6.13
CA VAL A 179 14.24 23.23 7.22
C VAL A 179 15.37 22.67 8.07
N ALA A 180 16.59 23.23 7.96
CA ALA A 180 17.76 22.80 8.71
C ALA A 180 17.54 22.80 10.24
N GLY A 181 16.63 23.65 10.75
CA GLY A 181 16.21 23.65 12.15
C GLY A 181 15.51 22.36 12.62
N LEU A 182 14.93 21.57 11.70
CA LEU A 182 14.29 20.28 12.01
C LEU A 182 15.28 19.26 12.55
N GLY A 183 16.56 19.32 12.16
CA GLY A 183 17.60 18.42 12.67
C GLY A 183 17.83 18.53 14.19
N SER A 184 17.42 19.65 14.80
CA SER A 184 17.49 19.85 16.25
C SER A 184 16.25 19.34 17.01
N MET A 185 15.17 19.01 16.30
CA MET A 185 13.95 18.50 16.92
C MET A 185 14.08 17.02 17.25
N PRO A 186 13.39 16.52 18.28
CA PRO A 186 13.30 15.09 18.52
C PRO A 186 12.69 14.40 17.29
N GLY A 187 13.36 13.37 16.75
CA GLY A 187 12.93 12.74 15.49
C GLY A 187 11.47 12.30 15.49
N TRP A 188 10.94 11.83 16.63
CA TRP A 188 9.54 11.40 16.74
C TRP A 188 8.53 12.53 16.49
N VAL A 189 8.91 13.79 16.81
CA VAL A 189 8.09 14.98 16.52
C VAL A 189 8.02 15.20 15.01
N VAL A 190 9.16 15.07 14.32
CA VAL A 190 9.25 15.22 12.87
C VAL A 190 8.42 14.13 12.17
N VAL A 191 8.55 12.88 12.61
CA VAL A 191 7.76 11.75 12.09
C VAL A 191 6.26 11.97 12.30
N LEU A 192 5.84 12.40 13.48
CA LEU A 192 4.44 12.70 13.78
C LEU A 192 3.93 13.87 12.92
N ALA A 193 4.71 14.92 12.75
CA ALA A 193 4.35 16.08 11.93
C ALA A 193 4.16 15.70 10.47
N VAL A 194 5.08 14.92 9.89
CA VAL A 194 4.98 14.40 8.52
C VAL A 194 3.75 13.49 8.38
N THR A 195 3.54 12.60 9.35
CA THR A 195 2.37 11.70 9.34
C THR A 195 1.07 12.51 9.31
N LEU A 196 0.90 13.49 10.22
CA LEU A 196 -0.28 14.33 10.29
C LEU A 196 -0.48 15.14 9.00
N LEU A 197 0.59 15.76 8.50
CA LEU A 197 0.55 16.52 7.26
C LEU A 197 -0.01 15.67 6.11
N ILE A 198 0.54 14.47 5.92
CA ILE A 198 0.15 13.60 4.80
C ILE A 198 -1.24 13.01 4.99
N ILE A 199 -1.62 12.60 6.22
CA ILE A 199 -2.97 12.11 6.53
C ILE A 199 -4.04 13.14 6.14
N PHE A 200 -3.88 14.40 6.55
CA PHE A 200 -4.89 15.41 6.24
C PHE A 200 -4.82 15.88 4.79
N LEU A 201 -3.63 15.91 4.19
CA LEU A 201 -3.48 16.29 2.78
C LEU A 201 -4.11 15.27 1.83
N THR A 202 -4.03 13.98 2.16
CA THR A 202 -4.61 12.91 1.35
C THR A 202 -6.15 12.86 1.40
N GLU A 203 -6.80 13.65 2.26
CA GLU A 203 -8.26 13.79 2.26
C GLU A 203 -8.77 14.65 1.09
N ILE A 204 -7.95 15.61 0.65
CA ILE A 204 -8.29 16.57 -0.40
C ILE A 204 -7.55 16.31 -1.71
N THR A 205 -6.57 15.39 -1.69
CA THR A 205 -5.70 15.05 -2.82
C THR A 205 -5.72 13.54 -3.05
N SER A 206 -5.42 13.07 -4.26
CA SER A 206 -5.29 11.63 -4.47
C SER A 206 -4.09 11.05 -3.71
N ASN A 207 -4.24 9.84 -3.17
CA ASN A 207 -3.20 9.16 -2.39
C ASN A 207 -1.89 9.07 -3.17
N LEU A 208 -1.98 8.70 -4.46
CA LEU A 208 -0.80 8.59 -5.30
C LEU A 208 -0.17 9.97 -5.58
N ALA A 209 -0.96 10.98 -5.95
CA ALA A 209 -0.43 12.31 -6.21
C ALA A 209 0.31 12.88 -4.99
N THR A 210 -0.24 12.64 -3.79
CA THR A 210 0.37 13.03 -2.52
C THR A 210 1.76 12.41 -2.36
N VAL A 211 1.88 11.09 -2.55
CA VAL A 211 3.18 10.40 -2.43
C VAL A 211 4.15 10.82 -3.53
N THR A 212 3.70 10.93 -4.79
CA THR A 212 4.59 11.33 -5.90
C THR A 212 5.14 12.74 -5.75
N ALA A 213 4.40 13.64 -5.12
CA ALA A 213 4.85 15.01 -4.89
C ALA A 213 5.74 15.13 -3.65
N PHE A 214 5.39 14.44 -2.55
CA PHE A 214 6.04 14.66 -1.25
C PHE A 214 7.23 13.76 -0.97
N LEU A 215 7.28 12.52 -1.47
CA LEU A 215 8.44 11.66 -1.19
C LEU A 215 9.78 12.25 -1.68
N PRO A 216 9.88 12.81 -2.90
CA PRO A 216 11.14 13.42 -3.33
C PRO A 216 11.58 14.57 -2.42
N ILE A 217 10.62 15.40 -2.01
CA ILE A 217 10.85 16.52 -1.10
C ILE A 217 11.33 16.02 0.27
N LEU A 218 10.63 15.04 0.84
CA LEU A 218 10.96 14.47 2.15
C LEU A 218 12.32 13.76 2.14
N PHE A 219 12.68 13.11 1.03
CA PHE A 219 13.98 12.50 0.85
C PHE A 219 15.09 13.56 0.90
N SER A 220 14.97 14.62 0.09
CA SER A 220 15.93 15.73 0.09
C SER A 220 16.06 16.43 1.43
N VAL A 221 14.94 16.59 2.15
CA VAL A 221 14.93 17.14 3.50
C VAL A 221 15.68 16.24 4.48
N ALA A 222 15.47 14.92 4.41
CA ALA A 222 16.17 13.97 5.26
C ALA A 222 17.68 14.00 5.01
N GLU A 223 18.11 13.98 3.74
CA GLU A 223 19.52 14.06 3.38
C GLU A 223 20.19 15.35 3.88
N ALA A 224 19.56 16.49 3.64
CA ALA A 224 20.09 17.79 4.08
C ALA A 224 20.14 17.92 5.62
N ALA A 225 19.18 17.31 6.33
CA ALA A 225 19.13 17.30 7.78
C ALA A 225 20.03 16.22 8.42
N GLY A 226 20.64 15.33 7.61
CA GLY A 226 21.43 14.20 8.11
C GLY A 226 20.59 13.16 8.87
N ILE A 227 19.30 13.04 8.55
CA ILE A 227 18.37 12.09 9.16
C ILE A 227 18.20 10.91 8.19
N ASP A 228 18.06 9.69 8.73
CA ASP A 228 17.68 8.52 7.92
C ASP A 228 16.39 8.80 7.12
N PRO A 229 16.43 8.77 5.76
CA PRO A 229 15.26 9.02 4.94
C PRO A 229 14.07 8.11 5.24
N MET A 230 14.28 6.88 5.75
CA MET A 230 13.17 5.99 6.08
C MET A 230 12.30 6.51 7.20
N LEU A 231 12.84 7.35 8.07
CA LEU A 231 12.03 7.99 9.11
C LEU A 231 11.00 8.95 8.53
N LEU A 232 11.18 9.49 7.32
CA LEU A 232 10.21 10.40 6.70
C LEU A 232 9.40 9.72 5.59
N LEU A 233 10.04 8.89 4.75
CA LEU A 233 9.40 8.30 3.58
C LEU A 233 8.42 7.19 3.95
N LEU A 234 8.75 6.36 4.94
CA LEU A 234 7.88 5.28 5.40
C LEU A 234 6.56 5.80 5.99
N PRO A 235 6.55 6.72 6.99
CA PRO A 235 5.31 7.24 7.54
C PRO A 235 4.50 8.01 6.50
N ALA A 236 5.14 8.78 5.62
CA ALA A 236 4.42 9.49 4.54
C ALA A 236 3.71 8.52 3.59
N THR A 237 4.37 7.43 3.19
CA THR A 237 3.77 6.43 2.29
C THR A 237 2.59 5.73 2.94
N LEU A 238 2.71 5.34 4.22
CA LEU A 238 1.62 4.72 4.97
C LEU A 238 0.46 5.70 5.19
N ALA A 239 0.76 6.92 5.63
CA ALA A 239 -0.20 7.99 5.90
C ALA A 239 -1.04 8.35 4.67
N ALA A 240 -0.45 8.33 3.47
CA ALA A 240 -1.17 8.64 2.23
C ALA A 240 -2.29 7.64 1.92
N SER A 241 -2.38 6.51 2.62
CA SER A 241 -3.51 5.57 2.49
C SER A 241 -4.60 5.77 3.56
N PHE A 242 -4.45 6.73 4.46
CA PHE A 242 -5.39 7.04 5.55
C PHE A 242 -6.31 8.19 5.14
N ALA A 243 -7.13 7.93 4.11
CA ALA A 243 -8.09 8.87 3.55
C ALA A 243 -9.52 8.44 3.91
N PHE A 244 -9.99 8.83 5.09
CA PHE A 244 -11.22 8.32 5.71
C PHE A 244 -12.32 9.37 5.89
N MET A 245 -12.04 10.66 5.73
CA MET A 245 -12.99 11.73 6.04
C MET A 245 -13.88 12.13 4.86
N LEU A 246 -13.31 12.21 3.64
CA LEU A 246 -14.02 12.79 2.49
C LEU A 246 -14.39 11.75 1.41
N PRO A 247 -15.56 11.89 0.74
CA PRO A 247 -15.96 11.01 -0.36
C PRO A 247 -15.02 11.07 -1.56
N VAL A 248 -14.51 12.26 -1.87
CA VAL A 248 -13.66 12.51 -3.05
C VAL A 248 -12.26 11.91 -2.92
N ALA A 249 -11.84 11.60 -1.69
CA ALA A 249 -10.48 11.17 -1.41
C ALA A 249 -10.16 9.82 -2.07
N THR A 250 -11.12 8.87 -2.06
CA THR A 250 -10.92 7.54 -2.65
C THR A 250 -12.18 6.98 -3.30
N PRO A 251 -12.07 6.13 -4.35
CA PRO A 251 -13.23 5.50 -4.99
C PRO A 251 -14.12 4.68 -4.02
N PRO A 252 -13.58 3.90 -3.05
CA PRO A 252 -14.41 3.22 -2.06
C PRO A 252 -15.30 4.17 -1.23
N ASN A 253 -14.76 5.31 -0.81
CA ASN A 253 -15.51 6.33 -0.08
C ASN A 253 -16.64 6.91 -0.93
N ALA A 254 -16.36 7.19 -2.21
CA ALA A 254 -17.36 7.68 -3.16
C ALA A 254 -18.48 6.67 -3.43
N ILE A 255 -18.17 5.37 -3.53
CA ILE A 255 -19.16 4.30 -3.74
C ILE A 255 -20.16 4.25 -2.58
N VAL A 256 -19.67 4.26 -1.33
CA VAL A 256 -20.55 4.22 -0.15
C VAL A 256 -21.36 5.51 -0.04
N PHE A 257 -20.76 6.67 -0.28
CA PHE A 257 -21.47 7.95 -0.30
C PHE A 257 -22.58 7.99 -1.36
N GLY A 258 -22.33 7.40 -2.54
CA GLY A 258 -23.29 7.28 -3.64
C GLY A 258 -24.57 6.48 -3.31
N SER A 259 -24.59 5.73 -2.20
CA SER A 259 -25.80 5.05 -1.72
C SER A 259 -26.90 6.00 -1.22
N GLY A 260 -26.56 7.26 -0.91
CA GLY A 260 -27.48 8.22 -0.30
C GLY A 260 -27.79 7.97 1.17
N GLN A 261 -27.24 6.90 1.78
CA GLN A 261 -27.49 6.53 3.18
C GLN A 261 -26.47 7.13 4.16
N VAL A 262 -25.36 7.67 3.65
CA VAL A 262 -24.26 8.20 4.46
C VAL A 262 -24.01 9.67 4.08
N SER A 263 -24.05 10.56 5.07
CA SER A 263 -23.76 11.98 4.86
C SER A 263 -22.26 12.26 4.98
N ILE A 264 -21.80 13.38 4.40
CA ILE A 264 -20.41 13.84 4.56
C ILE A 264 -20.06 14.01 6.04
N GLY A 265 -20.99 14.53 6.85
CA GLY A 265 -20.79 14.68 8.30
C GLY A 265 -20.55 13.35 9.03
N HIS A 266 -21.22 12.26 8.62
CA HIS A 266 -20.95 10.93 9.15
C HIS A 266 -19.53 10.46 8.81
N MET A 267 -19.11 10.65 7.56
CA MET A 267 -17.77 10.26 7.10
C MET A 267 -16.68 11.06 7.80
N VAL A 268 -16.81 12.39 7.86
CA VAL A 268 -15.85 13.28 8.55
C VAL A 268 -15.71 12.90 10.02
N ARG A 269 -16.83 12.66 10.72
CA ARG A 269 -16.81 12.30 12.15
C ARG A 269 -16.10 10.98 12.40
N ALA A 270 -16.37 9.94 11.61
CA ALA A 270 -15.70 8.65 11.77
C ALA A 270 -14.24 8.72 11.29
N GLY A 271 -14.02 9.34 10.14
CA GLY A 271 -12.71 9.47 9.51
C GLY A 271 -11.71 10.23 10.36
N LEU A 272 -12.13 11.30 11.05
CA LEU A 272 -11.23 12.04 11.94
C LEU A 272 -10.64 11.14 13.03
N TRP A 273 -11.47 10.30 13.67
CA TRP A 273 -10.99 9.39 14.71
C TRP A 273 -10.08 8.30 14.16
N LEU A 274 -10.36 7.80 12.95
CA LEU A 274 -9.49 6.83 12.27
C LEU A 274 -8.14 7.45 11.87
N ASN A 275 -8.17 8.69 11.38
CA ASN A 275 -6.98 9.47 11.04
C ASN A 275 -6.11 9.73 12.26
N LEU A 276 -6.69 10.12 13.39
CA LEU A 276 -5.96 10.31 14.66
C LEU A 276 -5.38 8.99 15.18
N THR A 277 -6.11 7.88 15.03
CA THR A 277 -5.59 6.54 15.37
C THR A 277 -4.38 6.21 14.51
N GLY A 278 -4.45 6.45 13.21
CA GLY A 278 -3.32 6.31 12.28
C GLY A 278 -2.13 7.20 12.63
N ALA A 279 -2.39 8.46 12.97
CA ALA A 279 -1.36 9.43 13.35
C ALA A 279 -0.56 9.00 14.59
N ILE A 280 -1.15 8.17 15.45
CA ILE A 280 -0.46 7.59 16.61
C ILE A 280 0.24 6.28 16.24
N LEU A 281 -0.46 5.38 15.55
CA LEU A 281 0.06 4.03 15.25
C LEU A 281 1.21 4.04 14.24
N ILE A 282 1.20 4.93 13.25
CA ILE A 282 2.25 5.00 12.23
C ILE A 282 3.61 5.34 12.86
N PRO A 283 3.77 6.44 13.65
CA PRO A 283 5.03 6.71 14.33
C PRO A 283 5.48 5.56 15.25
N ILE A 284 4.57 4.94 16.00
CA ILE A 284 4.90 3.79 16.86
C ILE A 284 5.47 2.65 16.01
N LEU A 285 4.84 2.32 14.88
CA LEU A 285 5.31 1.28 13.97
C LEU A 285 6.71 1.60 13.42
N VAL A 286 6.92 2.83 12.98
CA VAL A 286 8.21 3.28 12.42
C VAL A 286 9.33 3.13 13.45
N TYR A 287 9.12 3.57 14.70
CA TYR A 287 10.13 3.52 15.76
C TYR A 287 10.32 2.15 16.42
N THR A 288 9.41 1.20 16.20
CA THR A 288 9.50 -0.15 16.74
C THR A 288 9.90 -1.14 15.67
N LEU A 289 8.93 -1.64 14.91
CA LEU A 289 9.13 -2.68 13.91
C LEU A 289 9.90 -2.16 12.69
N GLY A 290 9.67 -0.91 12.28
CA GLY A 290 10.42 -0.26 11.20
C GLY A 290 11.90 -0.16 11.52
N ALA A 291 12.24 0.39 12.69
CA ALA A 291 13.62 0.51 13.16
C ALA A 291 14.33 -0.85 13.37
N TRP A 292 13.59 -1.95 13.52
CA TRP A 292 14.16 -3.30 13.60
C TRP A 292 14.33 -3.95 12.22
N LEU A 293 13.35 -3.80 11.32
CA LEU A 293 13.35 -4.42 9.98
C LEU A 293 14.22 -3.69 8.94
N LEU A 294 14.48 -2.40 9.15
CA LEU A 294 15.15 -1.53 8.18
C LEU A 294 16.61 -1.20 8.56
N LYS A 295 17.14 -1.85 9.62
CA LYS A 295 18.58 -1.94 9.88
C LYS A 295 19.22 -2.99 8.99
#